data_AF-A0A841JJF7-F1
#
_entry.id   AF-A0A841JJF7-F1
#
_cell.length_a   1.000
_cell.length_b   1.000
_cell.length_c   1.000
_cell.angle_alpha   90.00
_cell.angle_beta   90.00
_cell.angle_gamma   90.00
#
_symmetry.space_group_name_H-M   'P 1'
#
loop_
_entity.id
_entity.type
_entity.pdbx_description
1 polymer ?
#
loop_
_entity_poly.entity_id
_entity_poly.type
_entity_poly.pdbx_seq_one_letter_code
_entity_poly.pdbx_strand_id
1 'polypeptide(L)'
;MYFITKNKIADYIAQHPEAKTAFLTWIKEFPYSQGKSLFKDHKNQPIDYILNGWFDLGRGDYSVEFKFNPWLKIGYIVWLGTKAALVEHQEREFEKLKAKYPDSQRKVFTTTIRIEAPEFSEPSVNTEDGNLYESGESDETVSVGIPVDLTNVHLGNAPEIFPSKIEDHIVSEFDLQTKTEYENALDRAIALFESKPDTPEFGELSLLLPLIWHYEATNIELPRLALLDVIKLKMEMFEMNPSHLTFIVGSDEEVSLFLTGKNTLSEKKLQAICDLLYILIPLNDKSLIK
;
A
#
# COMPACT_ATOMS: atom_id res chain seq x y z
N MET A 1 8.24 0.04 7.35
CA MET A 1 7.36 -1.09 7.71
C MET A 1 7.50 -2.09 6.60
N TYR A 2 7.74 -3.35 6.91
CA TYR A 2 8.13 -4.35 5.91
C TYR A 2 7.27 -5.61 6.03
N PHE A 3 7.08 -6.29 4.91
CA PHE A 3 6.56 -7.65 4.88
C PHE A 3 7.69 -8.61 4.57
N ILE A 4 7.75 -9.70 5.33
CA ILE A 4 8.37 -10.95 4.88
C ILE A 4 7.34 -11.72 4.04
N THR A 5 7.75 -12.87 3.47
CA THR A 5 6.99 -13.71 2.53
C THR A 5 6.83 -13.12 1.12
N LYS A 6 7.83 -12.37 0.64
CA LYS A 6 7.81 -11.86 -0.75
C LYS A 6 7.75 -12.99 -1.80
N ASN A 7 8.24 -14.18 -1.46
CA ASN A 7 8.12 -15.38 -2.30
C ASN A 7 6.65 -15.65 -2.68
N LYS A 8 5.71 -15.49 -1.76
CA LYS A 8 4.28 -15.70 -2.04
C LYS A 8 3.76 -14.78 -3.12
N ILE A 9 4.17 -13.51 -3.12
CA ILE A 9 3.79 -12.55 -4.16
C ILE A 9 4.44 -12.95 -5.49
N ALA A 10 5.74 -13.28 -5.47
CA ALA A 10 6.46 -13.68 -6.68
C ALA A 10 5.81 -14.93 -7.33
N ASP A 11 5.57 -15.98 -6.55
CA ASP A 11 4.99 -17.24 -7.00
C ASP A 11 3.57 -17.05 -7.56
N TYR A 12 2.77 -16.18 -6.92
CA TYR A 12 1.42 -15.89 -7.40
C TYR A 12 1.44 -15.08 -8.69
N ILE A 13 2.28 -14.04 -8.79
CA ILE A 13 2.39 -13.24 -10.03
C ILE A 13 2.91 -14.10 -11.19
N ALA A 14 3.80 -15.07 -10.93
CA ALA A 14 4.27 -16.00 -11.94
C ALA A 14 3.13 -16.85 -12.53
N GLN A 15 2.10 -17.16 -11.73
CA GLN A 15 0.91 -17.91 -12.15
C GLN A 15 -0.22 -17.00 -12.66
N HIS A 16 -0.26 -15.76 -12.19
CA HIS A 16 -1.30 -14.75 -12.46
C HIS A 16 -0.67 -13.40 -12.85
N PRO A 17 -0.07 -13.27 -14.05
CA PRO A 17 0.61 -12.05 -14.46
C PRO A 17 -0.26 -10.79 -14.44
N GLU A 18 -1.58 -10.94 -14.64
CA GLU A 18 -2.59 -9.88 -14.55
C GLU A 18 -2.66 -9.23 -13.16
N ALA A 19 -2.30 -9.97 -12.10
CA ALA A 19 -2.34 -9.48 -10.73
C ALA A 19 -1.11 -8.65 -10.35
N LYS A 20 -0.07 -8.65 -11.19
CA LYS A 20 1.22 -8.00 -10.96
C LYS A 20 1.05 -6.56 -10.50
N THR A 21 0.34 -5.74 -11.25
CA THR A 21 0.23 -4.30 -10.98
C THR A 21 -0.45 -4.05 -9.64
N ALA A 22 -1.50 -4.80 -9.31
CA ALA A 22 -2.21 -4.65 -8.04
C ALA A 22 -1.32 -4.97 -6.83
N PHE A 23 -0.73 -6.17 -6.80
CA PHE A 23 0.09 -6.59 -5.66
C PHE A 23 1.38 -5.77 -5.53
N LEU A 24 2.05 -5.46 -6.65
CA LEU A 24 3.27 -4.67 -6.61
C LEU A 24 3.03 -3.19 -6.26
N THR A 25 1.90 -2.61 -6.68
CA THR A 25 1.52 -1.26 -6.24
C THR A 25 1.32 -1.26 -4.73
N TRP A 26 0.53 -2.20 -4.20
CA TRP A 26 0.26 -2.30 -2.78
C TRP A 26 1.53 -2.44 -1.94
N ILE A 27 2.39 -3.42 -2.26
CA ILE A 27 3.59 -3.68 -1.47
C ILE A 27 4.59 -2.51 -1.50
N LYS A 28 4.62 -1.74 -2.60
CA LYS A 28 5.49 -0.56 -2.76
C LYS A 28 4.92 0.71 -2.15
N GLU A 29 3.60 0.88 -2.13
CA GLU A 29 2.96 2.01 -1.45
C GLU A 29 2.94 1.84 0.07
N PHE A 30 2.97 0.60 0.56
CA PHE A 30 2.83 0.30 1.97
C PHE A 30 3.83 1.01 2.91
N PRO A 31 5.13 1.14 2.57
CA PRO A 31 6.05 1.93 3.38
C PRO A 31 5.68 3.42 3.47
N TYR A 32 5.01 3.95 2.45
CA TYR A 32 4.63 5.36 2.34
C TYR A 32 3.23 5.65 2.91
N SER A 33 2.39 4.63 3.14
CA SER A 33 1.00 4.79 3.59
C SER A 33 0.83 5.20 5.07
N GLN A 34 1.83 5.86 5.67
CA GLN A 34 1.79 6.46 7.02
C GLN A 34 1.09 5.59 8.07
N GLY A 35 1.71 4.45 8.39
CA GLY A 35 1.27 3.46 9.40
C GLY A 35 1.20 3.95 10.86
N LYS A 36 0.94 5.23 11.14
CA LYS A 36 0.70 5.70 12.52
C LYS A 36 -0.63 5.17 13.08
N SER A 37 -1.63 4.94 12.23
CA SER A 37 -2.93 4.42 12.67
C SER A 37 -2.94 2.91 12.89
N LEU A 38 -2.12 2.13 12.17
CA LEU A 38 -2.18 0.67 12.24
C LEU A 38 -1.71 0.12 13.59
N PHE A 39 -0.87 0.87 14.32
CA PHE A 39 -0.32 0.43 15.60
C PHE A 39 -0.95 1.12 16.79
N LYS A 40 -2.07 1.81 16.56
CA LYS A 40 -2.77 2.52 17.61
C LYS A 40 -4.22 2.12 17.63
N ASP A 41 -4.78 1.99 18.82
CA ASP A 41 -6.19 1.75 19.00
C ASP A 41 -7.01 3.02 18.71
N HIS A 42 -8.33 2.91 18.84
CA HIS A 42 -9.28 4.03 18.70
C HIS A 42 -9.05 5.18 19.70
N LYS A 43 -8.20 4.98 20.72
CA LYS A 43 -7.78 6.00 21.71
C LYS A 43 -6.37 6.50 21.44
N ASN A 44 -5.81 6.21 20.25
CA ASN A 44 -4.47 6.60 19.85
C ASN A 44 -3.36 6.01 20.75
N GLN A 45 -3.64 4.91 21.45
CA GLN A 45 -2.68 4.17 22.29
C GLN A 45 -2.04 3.02 21.51
N PRO A 46 -0.75 2.70 21.72
CA PRO A 46 -0.11 1.57 21.07
C PRO A 46 -0.88 0.26 21.28
N ILE A 47 -1.12 -0.49 20.20
CA ILE A 47 -1.69 -1.84 20.32
C ILE A 47 -0.64 -2.81 20.85
N ASP A 48 -1.06 -3.73 21.71
CA ASP A 48 -0.22 -4.73 22.39
C ASP A 48 -0.60 -6.18 21.99
N TYR A 49 -1.23 -6.33 20.83
CA TYR A 49 -1.64 -7.61 20.26
C TYR A 49 -1.26 -7.70 18.78
N ILE A 50 -1.11 -8.93 18.29
CA ILE A 50 -0.87 -9.20 16.87
C ILE A 50 -2.10 -8.79 16.08
N LEU A 51 -1.90 -7.89 15.11
CA LEU A 51 -2.97 -7.46 14.23
C LEU A 51 -3.11 -8.47 13.09
N ASN A 52 -4.24 -9.16 13.06
CA ASN A 52 -4.65 -9.98 11.92
C ASN A 52 -5.63 -9.15 11.08
N GLY A 53 -5.43 -9.11 9.78
CA GLY A 53 -6.27 -8.30 8.92
C GLY A 53 -6.22 -8.75 7.47
N TRP A 54 -7.07 -8.11 6.67
CA TRP A 54 -7.04 -8.23 5.23
C TRP A 54 -7.17 -6.86 4.60
N PHE A 55 -6.54 -6.69 3.43
CA PHE A 55 -6.69 -5.51 2.58
C PHE A 55 -7.26 -5.93 1.25
N ASP A 56 -8.32 -5.26 0.82
CA ASP A 56 -8.68 -5.24 -0.58
C ASP A 56 -7.77 -4.28 -1.33
N LEU A 57 -7.28 -4.73 -2.49
CA LEU A 57 -6.46 -3.88 -3.36
C LEU A 57 -7.39 -2.99 -4.20
N GLY A 58 -8.03 -2.03 -3.52
CA GLY A 58 -9.00 -1.09 -4.10
C GLY A 58 -10.36 -1.69 -4.45
N ARG A 59 -10.99 -1.15 -5.50
CA ARG A 59 -12.11 -1.84 -6.18
C ARG A 59 -11.66 -3.07 -6.97
N GLY A 60 -10.36 -3.32 -7.08
CA GLY A 60 -9.81 -4.43 -7.85
C GLY A 60 -10.22 -5.80 -7.31
N ASP A 61 -9.98 -6.83 -8.11
CA ASP A 61 -10.41 -8.21 -7.83
C ASP A 61 -9.54 -8.96 -6.83
N TYR A 62 -8.58 -8.31 -6.16
CA TYR A 62 -7.57 -8.96 -5.32
C TYR A 62 -7.63 -8.52 -3.86
N SER A 63 -7.25 -9.45 -2.98
CA SER A 63 -7.13 -9.22 -1.54
C SER A 63 -5.89 -9.90 -0.98
N VAL A 64 -5.37 -9.35 0.11
CA VAL A 64 -4.27 -9.90 0.89
C VAL A 64 -4.71 -10.07 2.33
N GLU A 65 -4.52 -11.26 2.90
CA GLU A 65 -4.59 -11.51 4.33
C GLU A 65 -3.19 -11.46 4.94
N PHE A 66 -3.05 -10.82 6.09
CA PHE A 66 -1.77 -10.62 6.74
C PHE A 66 -1.86 -10.71 8.26
N LYS A 67 -0.71 -10.98 8.89
CA LYS A 67 -0.48 -10.72 10.30
C LYS A 67 0.57 -9.64 10.46
N PHE A 68 0.43 -8.84 11.51
CA PHE A 68 1.37 -7.79 11.84
C PHE A 68 1.78 -7.82 13.31
N ASN A 69 3.09 -7.79 13.54
CA ASN A 69 3.68 -7.72 14.86
C ASN A 69 3.99 -6.25 15.20
N PRO A 70 3.26 -5.61 16.15
CA PRO A 70 3.40 -4.19 16.46
C PRO A 70 4.75 -3.85 17.11
N TRP A 71 5.37 -4.80 17.82
CA TRP A 71 6.64 -4.60 18.52
C TRP A 71 7.83 -4.57 17.54
N LEU A 72 7.83 -5.49 16.57
CA LEU A 72 8.88 -5.59 15.55
C LEU A 72 8.56 -4.79 14.28
N LYS A 73 7.38 -4.17 14.21
CA LYS A 73 6.88 -3.38 13.08
C LYS A 73 7.01 -4.11 11.73
N ILE A 74 6.74 -5.41 11.76
CA ILE A 74 6.86 -6.32 10.62
C ILE A 74 5.56 -7.06 10.39
N GLY A 75 5.22 -7.32 9.14
CA GLY A 75 4.12 -8.18 8.75
C GLY A 75 4.58 -9.39 7.97
N TYR A 76 3.71 -10.38 7.85
CA TYR A 76 3.85 -11.41 6.82
C TYR A 76 2.50 -11.65 6.14
N ILE A 77 2.56 -12.05 4.88
CA ILE A 77 1.37 -12.38 4.10
C ILE A 77 0.95 -13.80 4.44
N VAL A 78 -0.25 -13.94 5.00
CA VAL A 78 -0.87 -15.23 5.32
C VAL A 78 -1.38 -15.86 4.03
N TRP A 79 -2.16 -15.08 3.28
CA TRP A 79 -2.82 -15.50 2.05
C TRP A 79 -2.93 -14.31 1.10
N LEU A 80 -2.97 -14.57 -0.20
CA LEU A 80 -3.27 -13.58 -1.22
C LEU A 80 -4.00 -14.26 -2.38
N GLY A 81 -4.83 -13.50 -3.08
CA GLY A 81 -5.58 -14.04 -4.22
C GLY A 81 -6.73 -13.14 -4.64
N THR A 82 -7.68 -13.69 -5.40
CA THR A 82 -8.87 -12.93 -5.80
C THR A 82 -9.88 -12.81 -4.66
N LYS A 83 -10.71 -11.77 -4.65
CA LYS A 83 -11.82 -11.60 -3.69
C LYS A 83 -12.75 -12.81 -3.66
N ALA A 84 -13.01 -13.42 -4.81
CA ALA A 84 -13.80 -14.65 -4.89
C ALA A 84 -13.10 -15.81 -4.15
N ALA A 85 -11.80 -16.00 -4.38
CA ALA A 85 -11.02 -17.03 -3.71
C ALA A 85 -10.82 -16.75 -2.20
N LEU A 86 -10.87 -15.48 -1.77
CA LEU A 86 -10.78 -15.10 -0.36
C LEU A 86 -11.95 -15.70 0.44
N VAL A 87 -13.17 -15.67 -0.11
CA VAL A 87 -14.35 -16.23 0.58
C VAL A 87 -14.16 -17.73 0.83
N GLU A 88 -13.69 -18.47 -0.17
CA GLU A 88 -13.41 -19.90 -0.01
C GLU A 88 -12.28 -20.16 0.97
N HIS A 89 -11.22 -19.35 0.93
CA HIS A 89 -10.10 -19.42 1.87
C HIS A 89 -10.56 -19.22 3.31
N GLN A 90 -11.33 -18.16 3.57
CA GLN A 90 -11.90 -17.86 4.89
C GLN A 90 -12.84 -18.96 5.39
N GLU A 91 -13.60 -19.60 4.50
CA GLU A 91 -14.45 -20.73 4.86
C GLU A 91 -13.60 -21.95 5.26
N ARG A 92 -12.57 -22.28 4.50
CA ARG A 92 -11.64 -23.37 4.84
C ARG A 92 -10.96 -23.14 6.18
N GLU A 93 -10.49 -21.93 6.46
CA GLU A 93 -9.85 -21.60 7.74
C GLU A 93 -10.84 -21.67 8.90
N PHE A 94 -12.10 -21.24 8.68
CA PHE A 94 -13.15 -21.35 9.68
C PHE A 94 -13.49 -22.81 10.01
N GLU A 95 -13.57 -23.69 9.00
CA GLU A 95 -13.83 -25.13 9.22
C GLU A 95 -12.67 -25.81 9.96
N LYS A 96 -11.41 -25.46 9.67
CA LYS A 96 -10.26 -25.91 10.47
C LYS A 96 -10.38 -25.46 11.94
N LEU A 97 -10.81 -24.21 12.16
CA LEU A 97 -11.00 -23.68 13.50
C LEU A 97 -12.12 -24.42 14.24
N LYS A 98 -13.26 -24.67 13.60
CA LYS A 98 -14.36 -25.47 14.15
C LYS A 98 -13.95 -26.90 14.49
N ALA A 99 -13.16 -27.55 13.63
CA ALA A 99 -12.66 -28.89 13.89
C ALA A 99 -11.83 -28.95 15.18
N LYS A 100 -11.07 -27.89 15.48
CA LYS A 100 -10.26 -27.76 16.70
C LYS A 100 -11.08 -27.26 17.90
N TYR A 101 -12.03 -26.38 17.66
CA TYR A 101 -12.86 -25.69 18.65
C TYR A 101 -14.32 -25.69 18.18
N PRO A 102 -15.11 -26.72 18.50
CA PRO A 102 -16.46 -26.91 17.97
C PRO A 102 -17.43 -25.75 18.22
N ASP A 103 -17.24 -25.00 19.31
CA ASP A 103 -18.06 -23.86 19.69
C ASP A 103 -17.71 -22.55 18.93
N SER A 104 -16.84 -22.61 17.93
CA SER A 104 -16.44 -21.44 17.12
C SER A 104 -17.61 -20.88 16.32
N GLN A 105 -17.84 -19.57 16.42
CA GLN A 105 -18.92 -18.86 15.72
C GLN A 105 -18.36 -17.73 14.86
N ARG A 106 -18.94 -17.52 13.66
CA ARG A 106 -18.68 -16.35 12.82
C ARG A 106 -19.64 -15.24 13.22
N LYS A 107 -19.10 -14.06 13.59
CA LYS A 107 -19.88 -12.83 13.78
C LYS A 107 -19.54 -11.87 12.66
N VAL A 108 -20.54 -11.53 11.85
CA VAL A 108 -20.42 -10.50 10.81
C VAL A 108 -20.94 -9.20 11.39
N PHE A 109 -20.10 -8.17 11.42
CA PHE A 109 -20.49 -6.82 11.81
C PHE A 109 -20.68 -5.99 10.55
N THR A 110 -21.89 -5.50 10.31
CA THR A 110 -22.16 -4.54 9.23
C THR A 110 -22.16 -3.15 9.81
N THR A 111 -21.19 -2.32 9.42
CA THR A 111 -21.14 -0.90 9.78
C THR A 111 -21.55 -0.06 8.57
N THR A 112 -22.70 0.60 8.65
CA THR A 112 -23.11 1.58 7.64
C THR A 112 -22.50 2.93 7.99
N ILE A 113 -21.46 3.34 7.26
CA ILE A 113 -20.92 4.71 7.34
C ILE A 113 -21.73 5.57 6.37
N ARG A 114 -22.57 6.46 6.92
CA ARG A 114 -23.28 7.46 6.11
C ARG A 114 -22.37 8.67 5.97
N ILE A 115 -21.76 8.84 4.80
CA ILE A 115 -21.00 10.04 4.45
C ILE A 115 -22.01 11.01 3.84
N GLU A 116 -22.39 12.06 4.57
CA GLU A 116 -23.18 13.15 4.01
C GLU A 116 -22.25 13.98 3.12
N ALA A 117 -22.57 14.08 1.83
CA ALA A 117 -21.86 14.97 0.93
C ALA A 117 -22.04 16.40 1.45
N PRO A 118 -20.97 17.19 1.62
CA PRO A 118 -21.12 18.59 2.00
C PRO A 118 -22.01 19.30 0.97
N GLU A 119 -22.98 20.08 1.43
CA GLU A 119 -23.82 20.89 0.54
C GLU A 119 -22.91 21.81 -0.28
N PHE A 120 -22.86 21.59 -1.59
CA PHE A 120 -22.14 22.45 -2.50
C PHE A 120 -23.00 23.70 -2.71
N SER A 121 -22.70 24.80 -2.03
CA SER A 121 -23.26 26.09 -2.38
C SER A 121 -22.57 26.58 -3.65
N GLU A 122 -23.35 26.85 -4.70
CA GLU A 122 -22.82 27.52 -5.89
C GLU A 122 -22.18 28.86 -5.47
N PRO A 123 -20.97 29.20 -5.97
CA PRO A 123 -20.37 30.49 -5.66
C PRO A 123 -21.31 31.58 -6.16
N SER A 124 -21.79 32.44 -5.25
CA SER A 124 -22.64 33.57 -5.59
C SER A 124 -21.87 34.50 -6.53
N VAL A 125 -22.27 34.55 -7.80
CA VAL A 125 -21.78 35.54 -8.74
C VAL A 125 -22.38 36.88 -8.36
N ASN A 126 -21.59 37.75 -7.73
CA ASN A 126 -21.95 39.16 -7.56
C ASN A 126 -21.84 39.84 -8.94
N THR A 127 -22.95 39.89 -9.67
CA THR A 127 -23.09 40.78 -10.82
C THR A 127 -23.51 42.16 -10.34
N GLU A 128 -22.56 43.00 -9.93
CA GLU A 128 -22.73 44.44 -9.96
C GLU A 128 -21.35 45.11 -10.04
N ASP A 129 -21.28 46.07 -10.96
CA ASP A 129 -20.16 46.95 -11.30
C ASP A 129 -19.02 46.40 -12.17
N GLY A 130 -19.10 46.74 -13.46
CA GLY A 130 -18.02 46.63 -14.41
C GLY A 130 -16.92 47.66 -14.16
N ASN A 131 -15.67 47.19 -14.17
CA ASN A 131 -14.51 47.95 -14.63
C ASN A 131 -13.43 46.99 -15.14
N LEU A 132 -12.84 47.37 -16.29
CA LEU A 132 -11.65 46.75 -16.87
C LEU A 132 -10.43 47.09 -15.99
N TYR A 133 -9.59 46.06 -15.75
CA TYR A 133 -8.18 46.06 -15.38
C TYR A 133 -7.63 47.28 -14.59
N GLU A 134 -7.39 47.08 -13.29
CA GLU A 134 -6.25 47.67 -12.60
C GLU A 134 -5.45 46.57 -11.89
N SER A 135 -4.14 46.57 -12.14
CA SER A 135 -3.14 45.70 -11.55
C SER A 135 -2.99 45.95 -10.05
N GLY A 136 -3.23 44.92 -9.24
CA GLY A 136 -2.90 44.89 -7.82
C GLY A 136 -2.63 43.44 -7.40
N GLU A 137 -1.43 43.19 -6.91
CA GLU A 137 -0.99 41.90 -6.38
C GLU A 137 -1.95 41.36 -5.32
N SER A 138 -2.53 40.18 -5.55
CA SER A 138 -2.85 39.22 -4.49
C SER A 138 -3.00 37.83 -5.12
N ASP A 139 -2.12 36.94 -4.68
CA ASP A 139 -2.09 35.52 -5.01
C ASP A 139 -3.29 34.80 -4.38
N GLU A 140 -4.38 34.59 -5.11
CA GLU A 140 -5.38 33.59 -4.73
C GLU A 140 -5.81 32.78 -5.95
N THR A 141 -5.14 31.63 -6.15
CA THR A 141 -5.60 30.55 -7.01
C THR A 141 -6.90 29.97 -6.47
N VAL A 142 -8.01 30.27 -7.15
CA VAL A 142 -9.32 29.66 -6.92
C VAL A 142 -9.20 28.14 -7.10
N SER A 143 -9.27 27.43 -5.98
CA SER A 143 -9.18 25.97 -5.89
C SER A 143 -10.59 25.40 -5.75
N VAL A 144 -11.17 24.86 -6.83
CA VAL A 144 -12.40 24.05 -6.74
C VAL A 144 -11.98 22.67 -6.26
N GLY A 145 -11.78 22.53 -4.95
CA GLY A 145 -11.44 21.29 -4.28
C GLY A 145 -12.60 20.80 -3.43
N ILE A 146 -12.94 19.51 -3.57
CA ILE A 146 -13.71 18.77 -2.56
C ILE A 146 -12.98 19.00 -1.21
N PRO A 147 -13.66 19.45 -0.14
CA PRO A 147 -13.00 19.70 1.13
C PRO A 147 -12.70 18.36 1.79
N VAL A 148 -11.56 17.78 1.43
CA VAL A 148 -10.87 16.83 2.29
C VAL A 148 -9.97 17.69 3.17
N ASP A 149 -10.24 17.73 4.46
CA ASP A 149 -9.38 18.39 5.43
C ASP A 149 -8.02 17.64 5.48
N LEU A 150 -7.11 18.07 4.61
CA LEU A 150 -5.75 17.54 4.45
C LEU A 150 -4.75 18.18 5.43
N THR A 151 -5.22 19.01 6.37
CA THR A 151 -4.32 19.83 7.23
C THR A 151 -3.45 19.04 8.20
N ASN A 152 -3.54 17.71 8.23
CA ASN A 152 -2.65 16.86 9.02
C ASN A 152 -1.98 15.70 8.25
N VAL A 153 -1.84 15.79 6.92
CA VAL A 153 -0.84 14.96 6.23
C VAL A 153 0.51 15.67 6.33
N HIS A 154 1.11 15.65 7.51
CA HIS A 154 2.55 15.79 7.58
C HIS A 154 3.13 14.61 6.81
N LEU A 155 3.59 14.86 5.58
CA LEU A 155 4.63 14.10 4.91
C LEU A 155 5.92 14.25 5.74
N GLY A 156 5.87 13.77 6.98
CA GLY A 156 7.03 13.69 7.82
C GLY A 156 7.99 12.78 7.09
N ASN A 157 9.21 13.28 6.85
CA ASN A 157 10.36 12.45 6.56
C ASN A 157 10.24 11.24 7.48
N ALA A 158 9.96 10.06 6.93
CA ALA A 158 9.83 8.86 7.72
C ALA A 158 11.14 8.76 8.51
N PRO A 159 11.15 8.85 9.84
CA PRO A 159 12.34 8.44 10.55
C PRO A 159 12.47 6.95 10.25
N GLU A 160 13.44 6.62 9.39
CA GLU A 160 13.93 5.27 9.19
C GLU A 160 14.44 4.77 10.53
N ILE A 161 13.56 4.21 11.34
CA ILE A 161 13.97 3.42 12.51
C ILE A 161 13.91 1.95 12.09
N PHE A 162 14.71 1.66 11.07
CA PHE A 162 15.53 0.46 10.93
C PHE A 162 16.84 0.96 10.31
N PRO A 163 18.01 0.46 10.70
CA PRO A 163 19.27 1.05 10.29
C PRO A 163 19.34 1.04 8.76
N SER A 164 19.41 2.21 8.15
CA SER A 164 19.59 2.42 6.71
C SER A 164 20.95 1.92 6.18
N LYS A 165 21.61 1.05 6.94
CA LYS A 165 22.96 0.53 6.74
C LYS A 165 23.13 -0.90 7.28
N ILE A 166 22.09 -1.74 7.30
CA ILE A 166 22.31 -3.18 7.55
C ILE A 166 22.92 -3.85 6.30
N GLU A 167 22.61 -3.36 5.09
CA GLU A 167 23.11 -3.90 3.82
C GLU A 167 24.65 -3.94 3.75
N ASP A 168 25.34 -2.97 4.37
CA ASP A 168 26.81 -2.90 4.36
C ASP A 168 27.50 -3.75 5.45
N HIS A 169 26.74 -4.37 6.35
CA HIS A 169 27.26 -5.05 7.55
C HIS A 169 26.84 -6.51 7.72
N ILE A 170 25.95 -7.06 6.88
CA ILE A 170 25.74 -8.51 6.81
C ILE A 170 26.82 -9.12 5.92
N VAL A 171 28.03 -9.23 6.45
CA VAL A 171 29.06 -10.12 5.90
C VAL A 171 29.52 -10.98 7.07
N SER A 172 29.16 -12.27 7.08
CA SER A 172 30.06 -13.31 6.54
C SER A 172 29.81 -14.77 6.99
N GLU A 173 28.89 -15.12 7.91
CA GLU A 173 28.74 -16.56 8.32
C GLU A 173 27.30 -17.06 8.59
N PHE A 174 26.31 -16.18 8.78
CA PHE A 174 24.95 -16.57 9.20
C PHE A 174 23.86 -16.29 8.17
N ASP A 175 24.25 -15.90 6.96
CA ASP A 175 23.29 -15.56 5.91
C ASP A 175 22.67 -16.81 5.28
N LEU A 176 21.40 -16.74 4.90
CA LEU A 176 20.69 -17.85 4.28
C LEU A 176 21.21 -17.99 2.84
N GLN A 177 21.73 -19.17 2.48
CA GLN A 177 22.36 -19.38 1.16
C GLN A 177 21.44 -20.15 0.21
N THR A 178 20.55 -20.97 0.76
CA THR A 178 19.68 -21.85 -0.04
C THR A 178 18.21 -21.55 0.18
N LYS A 179 17.39 -21.87 -0.83
CA LYS A 179 15.93 -21.79 -0.72
C LYS A 179 15.40 -22.60 0.47
N THR A 180 15.97 -23.76 0.74
CA THR A 180 15.56 -24.61 1.86
C THR A 180 15.89 -24.00 3.23
N GLU A 181 17.06 -23.36 3.40
CA GLU A 181 17.38 -22.62 4.62
C GLU A 181 16.41 -21.45 4.83
N TYR A 182 16.10 -20.73 3.76
CA TYR A 182 15.10 -19.67 3.77
C TYR A 182 13.71 -20.17 4.16
N GLU A 183 13.22 -21.25 3.56
CA GLU A 183 11.92 -21.84 3.88
C GLU A 183 11.85 -22.29 5.34
N ASN A 184 12.89 -22.96 5.85
CA ASN A 184 12.97 -23.38 7.25
C ASN A 184 12.99 -22.19 8.21
N ALA A 185 13.78 -21.15 7.91
CA ALA A 185 13.84 -19.93 8.70
C ALA A 185 12.49 -19.20 8.70
N LEU A 186 11.84 -19.13 7.54
CA LEU A 186 10.54 -18.52 7.36
C LEU A 186 9.44 -19.27 8.14
N ASP A 187 9.39 -20.60 8.04
CA ASP A 187 8.45 -21.43 8.80
C ASP A 187 8.65 -21.26 10.31
N ARG A 188 9.91 -21.21 10.76
CA ARG A 188 10.24 -20.94 12.16
C ARG A 188 9.79 -19.54 12.58
N ALA A 189 10.05 -18.51 11.77
CA ALA A 189 9.62 -17.15 12.06
C ALA A 189 8.09 -17.03 12.12
N ILE A 190 7.35 -17.71 11.23
CA ILE A 190 5.89 -17.76 11.25
C ILE A 190 5.37 -18.42 12.54
N ALA A 191 6.00 -19.52 12.98
CA ALA A 191 5.63 -20.20 14.22
C ALA A 191 5.88 -19.33 15.47
N LEU A 192 6.91 -18.49 15.45
CA LEU A 192 7.28 -17.59 16.55
C LEU A 192 6.63 -16.21 16.47
N PHE A 193 5.88 -15.92 15.40
CA PHE A 193 5.46 -14.55 15.06
C PHE A 193 4.60 -13.87 16.13
N GLU A 194 3.87 -14.66 16.92
CA GLU A 194 3.00 -14.19 18.01
C GLU A 194 3.70 -14.14 19.38
N SER A 195 5.02 -14.36 19.42
CA SER A 195 5.83 -14.21 20.64
C SER A 195 5.77 -12.79 21.20
N LYS A 196 5.76 -12.69 22.53
CA LYS A 196 5.72 -11.41 23.25
C LYS A 196 7.14 -10.89 23.53
N PRO A 197 7.33 -9.58 23.69
CA PRO A 197 8.60 -9.02 24.15
C PRO A 197 9.13 -9.72 25.41
N ASP A 198 10.46 -9.68 25.59
CA ASP A 198 11.18 -10.26 26.73
C ASP A 198 11.07 -11.80 26.87
N THR A 199 10.71 -12.50 25.80
CA THR A 199 10.72 -13.97 25.72
C THR A 199 11.90 -14.48 24.87
N PRO A 200 12.45 -15.68 25.15
CA PRO A 200 13.45 -16.30 24.29
C PRO A 200 12.99 -16.44 22.84
N GLU A 201 11.71 -16.76 22.63
CA GLU A 201 11.08 -16.90 21.31
C GLU A 201 11.08 -15.59 20.53
N PHE A 202 10.83 -14.47 21.21
CA PHE A 202 10.89 -13.14 20.58
C PHE A 202 12.33 -12.75 20.24
N GLY A 203 13.29 -13.10 21.11
CA GLY A 203 14.71 -12.96 20.83
C GLY A 203 15.11 -13.71 19.56
N GLU A 204 14.72 -14.98 19.45
CA GLU A 204 14.96 -15.81 18.25
C GLU A 204 14.31 -15.20 17.00
N LEU A 205 13.02 -14.81 17.08
CA LEU A 205 12.33 -14.15 15.98
C LEU A 205 13.06 -12.89 15.51
N SER A 206 13.53 -12.06 16.45
CA SER A 206 14.24 -10.82 16.12
C SER A 206 15.56 -11.05 15.37
N LEU A 207 16.18 -12.23 15.53
CA LEU A 207 17.39 -12.63 14.81
C LEU A 207 17.08 -13.25 13.44
N LEU A 208 15.97 -13.98 13.30
CA LEU A 208 15.58 -14.60 12.03
C LEU A 208 15.13 -13.58 10.99
N LEU A 209 14.40 -12.53 11.41
CA LEU A 209 13.77 -11.58 10.47
C LEU A 209 14.77 -10.84 9.56
N PRO A 210 15.92 -10.32 10.04
CA PRO A 210 16.91 -9.70 9.17
C PRO A 210 17.51 -10.67 8.15
N LEU A 211 17.72 -11.94 8.52
CA LEU A 211 18.24 -12.97 7.62
C LEU A 211 17.25 -13.29 6.49
N ILE A 212 15.99 -13.49 6.87
CA ILE A 212 14.89 -13.69 5.91
C ILE A 212 14.81 -12.49 4.98
N TRP A 213 14.77 -11.27 5.52
CA TRP A 213 14.67 -10.04 4.73
C TRP A 213 15.84 -9.89 3.74
N HIS A 214 17.07 -10.17 4.18
CA HIS A 214 18.26 -10.14 3.33
C HIS A 214 18.16 -11.17 2.19
N TYR A 215 17.79 -12.41 2.50
CA TYR A 215 17.57 -13.44 1.48
C TYR A 215 16.50 -13.03 0.46
N GLU A 216 15.37 -12.50 0.93
CA GLU A 216 14.31 -12.05 0.02
C GLU A 216 14.73 -10.86 -0.84
N ALA A 217 15.54 -9.95 -0.31
CA ALA A 217 16.05 -8.81 -1.06
C ALA A 217 17.04 -9.21 -2.16
N THR A 218 17.81 -10.28 -1.95
CA THR A 218 18.90 -10.72 -2.83
C THR A 218 18.49 -11.83 -3.80
N ASN A 219 17.58 -12.73 -3.40
CA ASN A 219 17.24 -13.94 -4.16
C ASN A 219 15.82 -13.94 -4.72
N ILE A 220 14.92 -13.07 -4.25
CA ILE A 220 13.53 -13.01 -4.73
C ILE A 220 13.36 -11.83 -5.66
N GLU A 221 13.37 -12.12 -6.96
CA GLU A 221 13.11 -11.13 -7.99
C GLU A 221 11.60 -10.89 -8.13
N LEU A 222 11.16 -9.69 -7.75
CA LEU A 222 9.82 -9.22 -8.08
C LEU A 222 9.82 -8.59 -9.48
N PRO A 223 8.79 -8.84 -10.31
CA PRO A 223 8.67 -8.21 -11.61
C PRO A 223 8.68 -6.69 -11.51
N ARG A 224 8.98 -6.07 -12.64
CA ARG A 224 9.04 -4.61 -12.73
C ARG A 224 7.65 -3.99 -12.74
N LEU A 225 7.50 -2.90 -12.00
CA LEU A 225 6.28 -2.09 -11.95
C LEU A 225 6.49 -0.80 -12.73
N ALA A 226 5.72 -0.60 -13.80
CA ALA A 226 5.76 0.65 -14.55
C ALA A 226 4.78 1.66 -13.96
N LEU A 227 5.21 2.92 -13.82
CA LEU A 227 4.34 4.00 -13.33
C LEU A 227 3.04 4.12 -14.15
N LEU A 228 3.11 3.96 -15.47
CA LEU A 228 1.93 3.99 -16.33
C LEU A 228 0.90 2.91 -15.96
N ASP A 229 1.36 1.72 -15.57
CA ASP A 229 0.46 0.64 -15.13
C ASP A 229 -0.19 1.00 -13.79
N VAL A 230 0.55 1.61 -12.86
CA VAL A 230 0.02 2.11 -11.58
C VAL A 230 -1.05 3.18 -11.80
N ILE A 231 -0.78 4.14 -12.70
CA ILE A 231 -1.73 5.20 -13.07
C ILE A 231 -3.02 4.58 -13.62
N LYS A 232 -2.92 3.65 -14.56
CA LYS A 232 -4.09 2.95 -15.13
C LYS A 232 -4.88 2.19 -14.07
N LEU A 233 -4.18 1.45 -13.20
CA LEU A 233 -4.80 0.72 -12.09
C LEU A 233 -5.58 1.67 -11.16
N LYS A 234 -4.98 2.80 -10.76
CA LYS A 234 -5.64 3.77 -9.88
C LYS A 234 -6.82 4.47 -10.56
N MET A 235 -6.70 4.79 -11.86
CA MET A 235 -7.82 5.31 -12.64
C MET A 235 -8.99 4.32 -12.66
N GLU A 236 -8.71 3.04 -12.89
CA GLU A 236 -9.73 1.98 -12.84
C GLU A 236 -10.36 1.88 -11.44
N MET A 237 -9.55 1.88 -10.38
CA MET A 237 -10.03 1.83 -9.00
C MET A 237 -10.97 2.99 -8.63
N PHE A 238 -10.75 4.16 -9.21
CA PHE A 238 -11.55 5.37 -8.99
C PHE A 238 -12.64 5.60 -10.05
N GLU A 239 -12.82 4.67 -11.00
CA GLU A 239 -13.75 4.82 -12.12
C GLU A 239 -13.51 6.13 -12.92
N MET A 240 -12.24 6.51 -13.06
CA MET A 240 -11.84 7.72 -13.76
C MET A 240 -11.68 7.47 -15.25
N ASN A 241 -12.36 8.30 -16.04
CA ASN A 241 -12.20 8.31 -17.49
C ASN A 241 -10.94 9.09 -17.92
N PRO A 242 -10.33 8.77 -19.08
CA PRO A 242 -9.20 9.51 -19.62
C PRO A 242 -9.43 11.02 -19.72
N SER A 243 -10.63 11.46 -20.10
CA SER A 243 -10.96 12.89 -20.21
C SER A 243 -10.78 13.65 -18.91
N HIS A 244 -10.84 12.99 -17.75
CA HIS A 244 -10.55 13.60 -16.45
C HIS A 244 -9.08 13.97 -16.28
N LEU A 245 -8.14 13.51 -17.13
CA LEU A 245 -6.73 13.92 -17.08
C LEU A 245 -6.42 15.16 -17.94
N THR A 246 -7.38 15.63 -18.74
CA THR A 246 -7.16 16.76 -19.68
C THR A 246 -6.74 18.04 -18.98
N PHE A 247 -7.22 18.32 -17.76
CA PHE A 247 -6.84 19.52 -17.01
C PHE A 247 -5.35 19.53 -16.61
N ILE A 248 -4.69 18.37 -16.54
CA ILE A 248 -3.24 18.24 -16.29
C ILE A 248 -2.48 18.12 -17.62
N VAL A 249 -2.98 17.30 -18.53
CA VAL A 249 -2.26 16.89 -19.72
C VAL A 249 -2.41 17.89 -20.86
N GLY A 250 -3.59 18.48 -21.05
CA GLY A 250 -3.89 19.51 -22.07
C GLY A 250 -5.07 19.13 -22.96
N SER A 251 -4.95 18.01 -23.69
CA SER A 251 -5.94 17.57 -24.68
C SER A 251 -6.23 16.07 -24.61
N ASP A 252 -7.40 15.64 -25.09
CA ASP A 252 -7.78 14.22 -25.16
C ASP A 252 -6.80 13.39 -26.00
N GLU A 253 -6.26 13.97 -27.08
CA GLU A 253 -5.28 13.32 -27.94
C GLU A 253 -3.97 13.07 -27.19
N GLU A 254 -3.45 14.06 -26.46
CA GLU A 254 -2.25 13.91 -25.64
C GLU A 254 -2.45 12.92 -24.49
N VAL A 255 -3.63 12.92 -23.86
CA VAL A 255 -3.98 11.93 -22.83
C VAL A 255 -3.96 10.53 -23.43
N SER A 256 -4.57 10.33 -24.60
CA SER A 256 -4.59 9.02 -25.27
C SER A 256 -3.17 8.55 -25.63
N LEU A 257 -2.33 9.44 -26.17
CA LEU A 257 -0.93 9.14 -26.47
C LEU A 257 -0.14 8.78 -25.21
N PHE A 258 -0.38 9.48 -24.10
CA PHE A 258 0.24 9.16 -22.81
C PHE A 258 -0.22 7.79 -22.28
N LEU A 259 -1.54 7.55 -22.22
CA LEU A 259 -2.10 6.31 -21.69
C LEU A 259 -1.74 5.08 -22.56
N THR A 260 -1.46 5.27 -23.85
CA THR A 260 -0.96 4.22 -24.73
C THR A 260 0.57 4.06 -24.67
N GLY A 261 1.28 4.89 -23.92
CA GLY A 261 2.75 4.88 -23.81
C GLY A 261 3.47 5.43 -25.04
N LYS A 262 2.75 6.10 -25.96
CA LYS A 262 3.30 6.69 -27.18
C LYS A 262 3.92 8.07 -26.96
N ASN A 263 3.57 8.73 -25.85
CA ASN A 263 4.15 10.02 -25.46
C ASN A 263 4.52 10.01 -23.96
N THR A 264 5.63 10.66 -23.63
CA THR A 264 6.07 10.86 -22.24
C THR A 264 5.71 12.27 -21.79
N LEU A 265 5.14 12.39 -20.58
CA LEU A 265 4.85 13.68 -19.97
C LEU A 265 6.06 14.23 -19.23
N SER A 266 6.06 15.54 -18.97
CA SER A 266 7.05 16.15 -18.07
C SER A 266 6.86 15.65 -16.64
N GLU A 267 7.94 15.66 -15.85
CA GLU A 267 7.92 15.25 -14.43
C GLU A 267 6.86 16.02 -13.64
N LYS A 268 6.69 17.32 -13.90
CA LYS A 268 5.65 18.16 -13.28
C LYS A 268 4.24 17.63 -13.54
N LYS A 269 3.93 17.20 -14.78
CA LYS A 269 2.63 16.63 -15.13
C LYS A 269 2.44 15.24 -14.51
N LEU A 270 3.49 14.42 -14.49
CA LEU A 270 3.46 13.11 -13.85
C LEU A 270 3.20 13.21 -12.34
N GLN A 271 3.86 14.15 -11.66
CA GLN A 271 3.66 14.37 -10.23
C GLN A 271 2.22 14.79 -9.95
N ALA A 272 1.67 15.73 -10.73
CA ALA A 272 0.29 16.15 -10.59
C ALA A 272 -0.71 14.99 -10.79
N ILE A 273 -0.44 14.06 -11.72
CA ILE A 273 -1.26 12.84 -11.88
C ILE A 273 -1.12 11.92 -10.67
N CYS A 274 0.09 11.73 -10.14
CA CYS A 274 0.32 10.91 -8.95
C CYS A 274 -0.41 11.46 -7.73
N ASP A 275 -0.37 12.78 -7.53
CA ASP A 275 -1.07 13.46 -6.44
C ASP A 275 -2.59 13.30 -6.58
N LEU A 276 -3.13 13.51 -7.80
CA LEU A 276 -4.55 13.32 -8.10
C LEU A 276 -5.02 11.88 -7.82
N LEU A 277 -4.19 10.90 -8.15
CA LEU A 277 -4.49 9.47 -8.02
C LEU A 277 -4.05 8.88 -6.68
N TYR A 278 -3.60 9.70 -5.73
CA TYR A 278 -3.07 9.24 -4.43
C TYR A 278 -2.06 8.09 -4.59
N ILE A 279 -1.16 8.22 -5.56
CA ILE A 279 -0.04 7.31 -5.74
C ILE A 279 1.04 7.73 -4.76
N LEU A 280 1.33 6.85 -3.80
CA LEU A 280 2.25 7.19 -2.71
C LEU A 280 3.72 6.91 -3.03
N ILE A 281 3.97 6.18 -4.12
CA ILE A 281 5.32 5.83 -4.54
C ILE A 281 6.00 7.06 -5.15
N PRO A 282 7.15 7.51 -4.63
CA PRO A 282 7.86 8.66 -5.16
C PRO A 282 8.30 8.44 -6.62
N LEU A 283 8.21 9.49 -7.45
CA LEU A 283 8.66 9.41 -8.85
C LEU A 283 10.14 9.05 -9.00
N ASN A 284 10.98 9.41 -8.02
CA ASN A 284 12.42 9.11 -8.02
C ASN A 284 12.76 7.69 -7.54
N ASP A 285 11.77 6.88 -7.17
CA ASP A 285 11.98 5.49 -6.78
C ASP A 285 12.47 4.70 -8.01
N LYS A 286 13.72 4.23 -7.94
CA LYS A 286 14.38 3.46 -9.01
C LYS A 286 13.62 2.20 -9.40
N SER A 287 12.74 1.70 -8.53
CA SER A 287 11.92 0.53 -8.79
C SER A 287 10.70 0.80 -9.68
N LEU A 288 10.38 2.08 -9.94
CA LEU A 288 9.36 2.53 -10.90
C LEU A 288 9.93 2.95 -12.27
N ILE A 289 11.24 3.26 -12.37
CA ILE A 289 11.81 3.97 -13.53
C ILE A 289 12.66 3.07 -14.43
N LYS A 290 12.36 3.17 -15.75
CA LYS A 290 12.88 2.55 -17.01
C LYS A 290 11.90 1.67 -17.78
#